data_AF-A0A1C6IY68-F1
#
_entry.id   AF-A0A1C6IY68-F1
#
_cell.length_a   1.000
_cell.length_b   1.000
_cell.length_c   1.000
_cell.angle_alpha   90.00
_cell.angle_beta   90.00
_cell.angle_gamma   90.00
#
_symmetry.space_group_name_H-M   'P 1'
#
loop_
_entity.id
_entity.type
_entity.pdbx_description
1 polymer ?
#
loop_
_entity_poly.entity_id
_entity_poly.type
_entity_poly.pdbx_seq_one_letter_code
_entity_poly.pdbx_strand_id
1 'polypeptide(L)'
;MSHKVEILSVGTELLLGSIANTDAQMLSQGLSALGLNVFWHTVVGDNPQRAREAVELARSRADIIITTGGLGPTCDDLTKNVLAEVFGKKLVYHQESLERIKDYARGTGRPLTENNFQQALVPEGSTVLVNDWGSAPGCAFEADGVHVIMLPGPPSECRPMFHHRAVPYLQALSEGVIASHTLKLFGIGESAMEAQLRDEMNAMSNPTLAPYAKEGECELRVTAKAPTQEEAQALLLPKVEELKARFGALVYGVDVPSLEYVVLEGLKARGLTLGTAESCTGGLIAKRLTDVSGSSQVFRGGVVSYTNEVKHGVLGVPQALLDQYGAVSEPVARAMAEGARQALGCDLALASTGVAGPDRDDRGNEVGTMFVAIAAPDGTHVRPLHLGGRPVRGRLRTQTAHHALDLARRWLSGLPLED
;
A
#
# COMPACT_ATOMS: atom_id res chain seq x y z
N MET A 1 0.54 -29.61 -0.50
CA MET A 1 -0.26 -28.96 0.56
C MET A 1 0.16 -27.50 0.68
N SER A 2 -0.69 -26.58 1.13
CA SER A 2 -0.27 -25.19 1.34
C SER A 2 0.50 -25.10 2.66
N HIS A 3 1.75 -24.66 2.64
CA HIS A 3 2.53 -24.43 3.86
C HIS A 3 1.84 -23.38 4.74
N LYS A 4 1.84 -23.62 6.05
CA LYS A 4 1.41 -22.70 7.10
C LYS A 4 2.60 -21.85 7.53
N VAL A 5 2.44 -20.53 7.46
CA VAL A 5 3.48 -19.57 7.82
C VAL A 5 3.11 -18.84 9.11
N GLU A 6 4.11 -18.65 9.96
CA GLU A 6 4.07 -17.73 11.09
C GLU A 6 5.11 -16.62 10.92
N ILE A 7 4.68 -15.38 11.12
CA ILE A 7 5.57 -14.22 11.15
C ILE A 7 5.81 -13.86 12.60
N LEU A 8 7.06 -13.91 13.05
CA LEU A 8 7.46 -13.58 14.41
C LEU A 8 8.35 -12.33 14.40
N SER A 9 7.78 -11.20 14.80
CA SER A 9 8.49 -9.91 14.85
C SER A 9 9.10 -9.69 16.23
N VAL A 10 10.39 -9.41 16.28
CA VAL A 10 11.16 -9.16 17.51
C VAL A 10 11.45 -7.67 17.61
N GLY A 11 10.94 -7.03 18.66
CA GLY A 11 11.19 -5.62 18.95
C GLY A 11 10.22 -5.09 20.01
N THR A 12 10.77 -4.56 21.10
CA THR A 12 9.99 -4.01 22.22
C THR A 12 9.16 -2.79 21.80
N GLU A 13 9.67 -1.97 20.90
CA GLU A 13 9.02 -0.80 20.32
C GLU A 13 7.70 -1.13 19.59
N LEU A 14 7.57 -2.35 19.06
CA LEU A 14 6.33 -2.86 18.45
C LEU A 14 5.27 -3.12 19.52
N LEU A 15 5.65 -3.71 20.65
CA LEU A 15 4.75 -3.97 21.78
C LEU A 15 4.34 -2.67 22.50
N LEU A 16 5.25 -1.70 22.55
CA LEU A 16 4.96 -0.37 23.10
C LEU A 16 4.11 0.49 22.15
N GLY A 17 3.86 0.04 20.92
CA GLY A 17 3.14 0.81 19.90
C GLY A 17 3.86 2.08 19.47
N SER A 18 5.18 2.16 19.68
CA SER A 18 5.99 3.30 19.24
C SER A 18 6.11 3.35 17.72
N ILE A 19 6.06 2.18 17.09
CA ILE A 19 5.97 2.00 15.64
C ILE A 19 4.91 0.94 15.31
N ALA A 20 4.29 1.05 14.14
CA ALA A 20 3.40 0.02 13.62
C ALA A 20 4.21 -1.13 13.00
N ASN A 21 3.72 -2.36 13.12
CA ASN A 21 4.35 -3.54 12.51
C ASN A 21 4.07 -3.61 10.99
N THR A 22 4.67 -2.69 10.24
CA THR A 22 4.48 -2.63 8.78
C THR A 22 5.22 -3.74 8.02
N ASP A 23 6.21 -4.36 8.65
CA ASP A 23 6.95 -5.47 8.03
C ASP A 23 6.12 -6.74 8.01
N ALA A 24 5.42 -7.10 9.10
CA ALA A 24 4.50 -8.23 9.08
C ALA A 24 3.38 -8.07 8.04
N GLN A 25 2.89 -6.84 7.85
CA GLN A 25 1.94 -6.51 6.79
C GLN A 25 2.54 -6.76 5.40
N MET A 26 3.73 -6.22 5.12
CA MET A 26 4.41 -6.37 3.83
C MET A 26 4.76 -7.83 3.52
N LEU A 27 5.29 -8.56 4.50
CA LEU A 27 5.58 -9.98 4.38
C LEU A 27 4.31 -10.78 4.10
N SER A 28 3.19 -10.49 4.78
CA SER A 28 1.93 -11.20 4.53
C SER A 28 1.41 -10.98 3.12
N GLN A 29 1.53 -9.77 2.58
CA GLN A 29 1.17 -9.47 1.20
C GLN A 29 2.03 -10.26 0.22
N GLY A 30 3.34 -10.31 0.45
CA GLY A 30 4.28 -11.07 -0.37
C GLY A 30 4.07 -12.58 -0.30
N LEU A 31 3.88 -13.13 0.89
CA LEU A 31 3.61 -14.55 1.11
C LEU A 31 2.27 -14.97 0.49
N SER A 32 1.25 -14.13 0.61
CA SER A 32 -0.05 -14.36 -0.05
C SER A 32 0.10 -14.38 -1.58
N ALA A 33 0.99 -13.57 -2.16
CA ALA A 33 1.28 -13.61 -3.60
C ALA A 33 2.01 -14.89 -4.03
N LEU A 34 2.76 -15.52 -3.12
CA LEU A 34 3.32 -16.86 -3.30
C LEU A 34 2.32 -17.97 -2.92
N GLY A 35 1.10 -17.59 -2.52
CA GLY A 35 0.05 -18.40 -1.89
C GLY A 35 0.54 -19.32 -0.77
N LEU A 36 1.46 -18.78 0.03
CA LEU A 36 1.78 -19.26 1.36
C LEU A 36 0.81 -18.59 2.34
N ASN A 37 0.15 -19.41 3.16
CA ASN A 37 -0.89 -18.93 4.05
C ASN A 37 -0.28 -18.52 5.38
N VAL A 38 -0.37 -17.23 5.71
CA VAL A 38 0.03 -16.72 7.02
C VAL A 38 -1.12 -16.91 8.00
N PHE A 39 -0.92 -17.74 9.02
CA PHE A 39 -1.94 -18.03 10.03
C PHE A 39 -1.74 -17.22 11.31
N TRP A 40 -0.50 -16.84 11.62
CA TRP A 40 -0.16 -16.13 12.86
C TRP A 40 0.84 -15.00 12.62
N HIS A 41 0.56 -13.88 13.28
CA HIS A 41 1.52 -12.82 13.55
C HIS A 41 1.79 -12.83 15.05
N THR A 42 3.04 -13.00 15.43
CA THR A 42 3.48 -12.93 16.82
C THR A 42 4.47 -11.80 16.96
N VAL A 43 4.27 -10.95 17.98
CA VAL A 43 5.21 -9.89 18.34
C VAL A 43 5.77 -10.22 19.71
N VAL A 44 7.08 -10.18 19.84
CA VAL A 44 7.79 -10.43 21.09
C VAL A 44 8.79 -9.32 21.36
N GLY A 45 8.93 -8.92 22.62
CA GLY A 45 9.95 -7.95 23.02
C GLY A 45 11.32 -8.61 23.14
N ASP A 46 12.35 -7.78 23.28
CA ASP A 46 13.76 -8.18 23.29
C ASP A 46 14.15 -8.86 24.61
N ASN A 47 13.63 -10.08 24.81
CA ASN A 47 13.91 -10.91 25.97
C ASN A 47 14.12 -12.36 25.50
N PRO A 48 15.26 -13.00 25.83
CA PRO A 48 15.60 -14.31 25.31
C PRO A 48 14.56 -15.39 25.64
N GLN A 49 14.01 -15.36 26.85
CA GLN A 49 13.07 -16.37 27.32
C GLN A 49 11.73 -16.26 26.59
N ARG A 50 11.18 -15.04 26.48
CA ARG A 50 9.93 -14.80 25.72
C ARG A 50 10.10 -15.14 24.24
N ALA A 51 11.25 -14.79 23.65
CA ALA A 51 11.56 -15.12 22.27
C ALA A 51 11.63 -16.65 22.07
N ARG A 52 12.25 -17.38 23.00
CA ARG A 52 12.29 -18.85 22.96
C ARG A 52 10.90 -19.46 22.99
N GLU A 53 10.06 -19.05 23.95
CA GLU A 53 8.69 -19.55 24.10
C GLU A 53 7.86 -19.31 22.82
N ALA A 54 8.01 -18.12 22.21
CA ALA A 54 7.35 -17.80 20.95
C ALA A 54 7.85 -18.68 19.78
N VAL A 55 9.16 -18.90 19.68
CA VAL A 55 9.73 -19.78 18.64
C VAL A 55 9.31 -21.23 18.82
N GLU A 56 9.31 -21.76 20.06
CA GLU A 56 8.86 -23.13 20.35
C GLU A 56 7.38 -23.32 19.99
N LEU A 57 6.54 -22.34 20.31
CA LEU A 57 5.13 -22.36 19.93
C LEU A 57 4.98 -22.33 18.40
N ALA A 58 5.68 -21.43 17.72
CA ALA A 58 5.65 -21.32 16.26
C ALA A 58 6.08 -22.64 15.58
N ARG A 59 7.17 -23.24 16.06
CA ARG A 59 7.69 -24.54 15.60
C ARG A 59 6.66 -25.67 15.72
N SER A 60 5.78 -25.61 16.71
CA SER A 60 4.76 -26.65 16.91
C SER A 60 3.57 -26.57 15.93
N ARG A 61 3.38 -25.44 15.23
CA ARG A 61 2.15 -25.16 14.46
C ARG A 61 2.36 -24.63 13.03
N ALA A 62 3.57 -24.23 12.68
CA ALA A 62 3.90 -23.67 11.37
C ALA A 62 4.93 -24.55 10.63
N ASP A 63 4.76 -24.64 9.30
CA ASP A 63 5.73 -25.28 8.41
C ASP A 63 6.88 -24.31 8.06
N ILE A 64 6.61 -23.00 8.15
CA ILE A 64 7.56 -21.92 7.87
C ILE A 64 7.47 -20.86 8.97
N ILE A 65 8.61 -20.50 9.55
CA ILE A 65 8.74 -19.40 10.51
C ILE A 65 9.57 -18.30 9.84
N ILE A 66 9.02 -17.09 9.76
CA ILE A 66 9.74 -15.91 9.27
C ILE A 66 9.89 -14.92 10.41
N THR A 67 11.12 -14.62 10.80
CA THR A 67 11.39 -13.58 11.79
C THR A 67 11.80 -12.26 11.16
N THR A 68 11.43 -11.16 11.84
CA THR A 68 11.94 -9.83 11.54
C THR A 68 12.53 -9.21 12.80
N GLY A 69 13.67 -8.53 12.69
CA GLY A 69 14.32 -7.88 13.82
C GLY A 69 15.26 -8.78 14.62
N GLY A 70 16.10 -8.14 15.45
CA GLY A 70 17.05 -8.82 16.33
C GLY A 70 18.24 -9.50 15.63
N LEU A 71 18.66 -8.99 14.45
CA LEU A 71 19.82 -9.49 13.70
C LEU A 71 21.07 -8.60 13.79
N GLY A 72 20.92 -7.43 14.39
CA GLY A 72 21.96 -6.40 14.51
C GLY A 72 23.07 -6.77 15.50
N PRO A 73 23.93 -5.79 15.83
CA PRO A 73 25.10 -5.99 16.69
C PRO A 73 24.86 -5.64 18.17
N THR A 74 23.65 -5.33 18.60
CA THR A 74 23.36 -4.88 19.97
C THR A 74 23.06 -6.05 20.90
N CYS A 75 23.08 -5.82 22.21
CA CYS A 75 22.79 -6.87 23.21
C CYS A 75 21.34 -7.37 23.13
N ASP A 76 20.45 -6.56 22.55
CA ASP A 76 19.03 -6.86 22.41
C ASP A 76 18.77 -7.67 21.12
N ASP A 77 19.78 -7.79 20.23
CA ASP A 77 19.71 -8.58 18.99
C ASP A 77 19.92 -10.08 19.26
N LEU A 78 18.84 -10.74 19.69
CA LEU A 78 18.86 -12.11 20.20
C LEU A 78 18.32 -13.17 19.23
N THR A 79 17.70 -12.75 18.12
CA THR A 79 16.91 -13.63 17.24
C THR A 79 17.70 -14.81 16.70
N LYS A 80 18.93 -14.56 16.22
CA LYS A 80 19.81 -15.62 15.70
C LYS A 80 20.18 -16.65 16.77
N ASN A 81 20.50 -16.19 17.98
CA ASN A 81 20.89 -17.05 19.09
C ASN A 81 19.73 -17.94 19.52
N VAL A 82 18.54 -17.34 19.71
CA VAL A 82 17.34 -18.06 20.15
C VAL A 82 16.91 -19.11 19.13
N LEU A 83 16.84 -18.75 17.84
CA LEU A 83 16.47 -19.70 16.79
C LEU A 83 17.51 -20.82 16.65
N ALA A 84 18.80 -20.50 16.67
CA ALA A 84 19.84 -21.52 16.60
C ALA A 84 19.73 -22.50 17.77
N GLU A 85 19.51 -22.01 18.99
CA GLU A 85 19.40 -22.86 20.17
C GLU A 85 18.15 -23.74 20.15
N VAL A 86 16.97 -23.20 19.84
CA VAL A 86 15.71 -23.97 19.78
C VAL A 86 15.78 -25.09 18.75
N PHE A 87 16.45 -24.86 17.62
CA PHE A 87 16.63 -25.85 16.56
C PHE A 87 17.94 -26.64 16.68
N GLY A 88 18.68 -26.51 17.79
CA GLY A 88 19.92 -27.27 18.04
C GLY A 88 21.05 -27.01 17.04
N LYS A 89 21.06 -25.84 16.39
CA LYS A 89 22.09 -25.41 15.44
C LYS A 89 23.21 -24.65 16.17
N LYS A 90 24.45 -24.85 15.72
CA LYS A 90 25.59 -24.02 16.13
C LYS A 90 25.62 -22.75 15.29
N LEU A 91 26.04 -21.63 15.86
CA LEU A 91 26.35 -20.43 15.10
C LEU A 91 27.79 -20.46 14.61
N VAL A 92 27.99 -20.17 13.33
CA VAL A 92 29.29 -20.14 12.68
C VAL A 92 29.47 -18.84 11.90
N TYR A 93 30.70 -18.37 11.76
CA TYR A 93 31.00 -17.19 10.97
C TYR A 93 30.87 -17.47 9.48
N HIS A 94 30.01 -16.71 8.79
CA HIS A 94 30.00 -16.67 7.34
C HIS A 94 31.08 -15.71 6.85
N GLN A 95 32.15 -16.24 6.25
CA GLN A 95 33.35 -15.47 5.90
C GLN A 95 33.05 -14.34 4.91
N GLU A 96 32.18 -14.55 3.90
CA GLU A 96 31.85 -13.48 2.96
C GLU A 96 31.07 -12.34 3.61
N SER A 97 30.16 -12.65 4.55
CA SER A 97 29.43 -11.63 5.31
C SER A 97 30.39 -10.85 6.22
N LEU A 98 31.36 -11.54 6.82
CA LEU A 98 32.39 -10.93 7.65
C LEU A 98 33.25 -9.95 6.83
N GLU A 99 33.67 -10.34 5.63
CA GLU A 99 34.43 -9.45 4.75
C GLU A 99 33.61 -8.25 4.27
N ARG A 100 32.32 -8.43 3.95
CA ARG A 100 31.43 -7.30 3.60
C ARG A 100 31.30 -6.29 4.73
N ILE A 101 31.19 -6.74 5.98
CA ILE A 101 31.16 -5.85 7.16
C ILE A 101 32.47 -5.06 7.26
N LYS A 102 33.62 -5.73 7.02
CA LYS A 102 34.92 -5.07 7.01
C LYS A 102 35.05 -4.06 5.86
N ASP A 103 34.59 -4.39 4.66
CA ASP A 103 34.57 -3.50 3.51
C ASP A 103 33.71 -2.27 3.73
N TYR A 104 32.52 -2.45 4.31
CA TYR A 104 31.64 -1.34 4.63
C TYR A 104 32.29 -0.36 5.62
N ALA A 105 32.95 -0.87 6.65
CA ALA A 105 33.68 -0.03 7.60
C ALA A 105 34.86 0.70 6.94
N ARG A 106 35.62 0.01 6.07
CA ARG A 106 36.69 0.63 5.27
C ARG A 106 36.17 1.77 4.39
N GLY A 107 35.06 1.56 3.70
CA GLY A 107 34.46 2.55 2.79
C GLY A 107 33.82 3.75 3.48
N THR A 108 33.34 3.58 4.72
CA THR A 108 32.66 4.65 5.48
C THR A 108 33.56 5.35 6.51
N GLY A 109 34.78 4.86 6.73
CA GLY A 109 35.70 5.37 7.73
C GLY A 109 35.26 5.13 9.19
N ARG A 110 34.25 4.27 9.40
CA ARG A 110 33.73 3.96 10.74
C ARG A 110 34.58 2.86 11.40
N PRO A 111 34.97 3.02 12.67
CA PRO A 111 35.69 1.97 13.39
C PRO A 111 34.78 0.75 13.59
N LEU A 112 35.34 -0.45 13.43
CA LEU A 112 34.66 -1.71 13.76
C LEU A 112 34.83 -2.01 15.25
N THR A 113 33.74 -2.39 15.91
CA THR A 113 33.75 -2.98 17.24
C THR A 113 33.50 -4.48 17.15
N GLU A 114 33.91 -5.25 18.16
CA GLU A 114 33.80 -6.73 18.13
C GLU A 114 32.36 -7.21 17.92
N ASN A 115 31.38 -6.48 18.46
CA ASN A 115 29.96 -6.79 18.28
C ASN A 115 29.48 -6.68 16.82
N ASN A 116 30.14 -5.88 15.95
CA ASN A 116 29.80 -5.85 14.53
C ASN A 116 30.04 -7.21 13.88
N PHE A 117 31.05 -7.95 14.31
CA PHE A 117 31.35 -9.26 13.75
C PHE A 117 30.27 -10.30 14.09
N GLN A 118 29.55 -10.15 15.21
CA GLN A 118 28.43 -11.02 15.57
C GLN A 118 27.29 -10.97 14.53
N GLN A 119 27.21 -9.91 13.73
CA GLN A 119 26.27 -9.83 12.62
C GLN A 119 26.54 -10.92 11.57
N ALA A 120 27.80 -11.34 11.36
CA ALA A 120 28.19 -12.39 10.42
C ALA A 120 28.02 -13.83 10.95
N LEU A 121 27.61 -14.01 12.20
CA LEU A 121 27.22 -15.33 12.71
C LEU A 121 25.90 -15.75 12.10
N VAL A 122 25.85 -16.97 11.57
CA VAL A 122 24.64 -17.60 11.01
C VAL A 122 24.54 -19.05 11.50
N PRO A 123 23.34 -19.65 11.56
CA PRO A 123 23.21 -21.07 11.89
C PRO A 123 23.97 -21.94 10.89
N GLU A 124 24.64 -22.97 11.39
CA GLU A 124 25.38 -23.94 10.60
C GLU A 124 24.46 -24.63 9.57
N GLY A 125 24.93 -24.68 8.31
CA GLY A 125 24.18 -25.23 7.19
C GLY A 125 23.02 -24.35 6.70
N SER A 126 22.95 -23.08 7.13
CA SER A 126 21.96 -22.14 6.58
C SER A 126 22.36 -21.59 5.21
N THR A 127 21.35 -21.28 4.40
CA THR A 127 21.47 -20.45 3.22
C THR A 127 21.54 -18.98 3.66
N VAL A 128 22.62 -18.29 3.33
CA VAL A 128 22.79 -16.88 3.68
C VAL A 128 22.03 -15.99 2.71
N LEU A 129 21.21 -15.08 3.25
CA LEU A 129 20.51 -14.06 2.49
C LEU A 129 21.34 -12.76 2.53
N VAL A 130 22.14 -12.55 1.50
CA VAL A 130 23.05 -11.40 1.42
C VAL A 130 22.26 -10.09 1.53
N ASN A 131 22.68 -9.24 2.47
CA ASN A 131 22.10 -7.91 2.67
C ASN A 131 22.91 -6.87 1.89
N ASP A 132 22.31 -6.33 0.83
CA ASP A 132 22.88 -5.22 0.05
C ASP A 132 22.42 -3.85 0.57
N TRP A 133 21.51 -3.82 1.54
CA TRP A 133 20.85 -2.62 2.08
C TRP A 133 21.27 -2.31 3.53
N GLY A 134 22.06 -3.18 4.14
CA GLY A 134 22.60 -3.04 5.49
C GLY A 134 23.67 -4.09 5.80
N SER A 135 24.13 -4.12 7.06
CA SER A 135 25.30 -4.93 7.45
C SER A 135 24.95 -6.33 7.94
N ALA A 136 23.76 -6.55 8.52
CA ALA A 136 23.36 -7.85 9.02
C ALA A 136 22.80 -8.72 7.88
N PRO A 137 23.42 -9.85 7.51
CA PRO A 137 22.80 -10.80 6.59
C PRO A 137 21.55 -11.42 7.23
N GLY A 138 20.55 -11.70 6.39
CA GLY A 138 19.53 -12.68 6.75
C GLY A 138 20.06 -14.10 6.56
N CYS A 139 19.29 -15.09 6.97
CA CYS A 139 19.61 -16.49 6.67
C CYS A 139 18.35 -17.35 6.70
N ALA A 140 18.41 -18.49 6.03
CA ALA A 140 17.33 -19.46 6.01
C ALA A 140 17.87 -20.88 6.22
N PHE A 141 17.16 -21.73 6.94
CA PHE A 141 17.51 -23.15 7.10
C PHE A 141 16.27 -24.01 7.27
N GLU A 142 16.46 -25.32 7.15
CA GLU A 142 15.44 -26.32 7.50
C GLU A 142 15.93 -27.16 8.69
N ALA A 143 15.04 -27.42 9.64
CA ALA A 143 15.26 -28.35 10.73
C ALA A 143 13.91 -28.91 11.20
N ASP A 144 13.86 -30.22 11.44
CA ASP A 144 12.67 -30.94 11.91
C ASP A 144 11.41 -30.72 11.04
N GLY A 145 11.60 -30.58 9.72
CA GLY A 145 10.53 -30.32 8.76
C GLY A 145 9.97 -28.89 8.78
N VAL A 146 10.61 -27.97 9.52
CA VAL A 146 10.24 -26.55 9.58
C VAL A 146 11.32 -25.72 8.87
N HIS A 147 10.89 -24.85 7.97
CA HIS A 147 11.76 -23.84 7.38
C HIS A 147 11.79 -22.57 8.24
N VAL A 148 12.97 -22.09 8.56
CA VAL A 148 13.18 -20.86 9.32
C VAL A 148 13.86 -19.84 8.43
N ILE A 149 13.32 -18.63 8.34
CA ILE A 149 13.89 -17.51 7.58
C ILE A 149 14.01 -16.31 8.52
N MET A 150 15.19 -15.72 8.59
CA MET A 150 15.49 -14.56 9.42
C MET A 150 15.75 -13.34 8.56
N LEU A 151 14.98 -12.28 8.77
CA LEU A 151 15.07 -11.01 8.06
C LEU A 151 15.40 -9.86 9.02
N PRO A 152 16.07 -8.80 8.54
CA PRO A 152 16.39 -7.63 9.36
C PRO A 152 15.12 -6.89 9.78
N GLY A 153 15.21 -6.10 10.86
CA GLY A 153 14.09 -5.31 11.40
C GLY A 153 13.82 -3.98 10.68
N PRO A 154 14.83 -3.22 10.22
CA PRO A 154 14.57 -1.98 9.50
C PRO A 154 13.80 -2.23 8.17
N PRO A 155 12.68 -1.55 7.91
CA PRO A 155 11.88 -1.76 6.70
C PRO A 155 12.65 -1.50 5.39
N SER A 156 13.63 -0.60 5.42
CA SER A 156 14.52 -0.31 4.27
C SER A 156 15.43 -1.49 3.91
N GLU A 157 15.64 -2.43 4.82
CA GLU A 157 16.43 -3.65 4.60
C GLU A 157 15.52 -4.87 4.43
N CYS A 158 14.49 -4.99 5.28
CA CYS A 158 13.57 -6.13 5.32
C CYS A 158 12.84 -6.31 4.00
N ARG A 159 12.24 -5.23 3.48
CA ARG A 159 11.46 -5.24 2.24
C ARG A 159 12.26 -5.74 1.03
N PRO A 160 13.41 -5.11 0.68
CA PRO A 160 14.16 -5.58 -0.48
C PRO A 160 14.79 -6.96 -0.25
N MET A 161 15.24 -7.31 0.96
CA MET A 161 15.76 -8.65 1.25
C MET A 161 14.68 -9.73 1.07
N PHE A 162 13.47 -9.46 1.54
CA PHE A 162 12.35 -10.37 1.33
C PHE A 162 12.13 -10.59 -0.18
N HIS A 163 11.97 -9.52 -0.97
CA HIS A 163 11.70 -9.63 -2.40
C HIS A 163 12.84 -10.27 -3.21
N HIS A 164 14.09 -9.91 -2.93
CA HIS A 164 15.23 -10.31 -3.77
C HIS A 164 15.96 -11.56 -3.28
N ARG A 165 15.73 -12.00 -2.04
CA ARG A 165 16.45 -13.13 -1.42
C ARG A 165 15.51 -14.17 -0.84
N ALA A 166 14.54 -13.78 0.01
CA ALA A 166 13.65 -14.74 0.65
C ALA A 166 12.59 -15.32 -0.30
N VAL A 167 12.03 -14.50 -1.20
CA VAL A 167 11.05 -14.95 -2.20
C VAL A 167 11.62 -16.06 -3.10
N PRO A 168 12.82 -15.93 -3.71
CA PRO A 168 13.43 -17.02 -4.47
C PRO A 168 13.61 -18.32 -3.65
N TYR A 169 14.02 -18.20 -2.38
CA TYR A 169 14.14 -19.35 -1.48
C TYR A 169 12.79 -20.03 -1.25
N LEU A 170 11.74 -19.26 -0.95
CA LEU A 170 10.39 -19.75 -0.72
C LEU A 170 9.76 -20.38 -1.97
N GLN A 171 10.01 -19.81 -3.15
CA GLN A 171 9.51 -20.34 -4.42
C GLN A 171 10.10 -21.72 -4.72
N ALA A 172 11.35 -21.97 -4.34
CA ALA A 172 11.97 -23.28 -4.49
C ALA A 172 11.32 -24.36 -3.61
N LEU A 173 10.53 -23.99 -2.60
CA LEU A 173 9.79 -24.92 -1.74
C LEU A 173 8.40 -25.30 -2.31
N SER A 174 7.88 -24.57 -3.29
CA SER A 174 6.50 -24.77 -3.77
C SER A 174 6.40 -25.79 -4.91
N GLU A 175 5.51 -26.77 -4.75
CA GLU A 175 4.98 -27.57 -5.86
C GLU A 175 3.87 -26.78 -6.59
N GLY A 176 4.26 -26.05 -7.63
CA GLY A 176 3.39 -25.25 -8.50
C GLY A 176 3.53 -23.74 -8.28
N VAL A 177 2.85 -22.97 -9.12
CA VAL A 177 2.86 -21.51 -9.16
C VAL A 177 1.52 -20.96 -8.68
N ILE A 178 1.57 -19.84 -7.96
CA ILE A 178 0.40 -19.09 -7.54
C ILE A 178 0.46 -17.74 -8.22
N ALA A 179 -0.61 -17.40 -8.92
CA ALA A 179 -0.74 -16.14 -9.63
C ALA A 179 -2.02 -15.44 -9.18
N SER A 180 -2.00 -14.11 -9.17
CA SER A 180 -3.15 -13.31 -8.81
C SER A 180 -3.28 -12.10 -9.72
N HIS A 181 -4.53 -11.71 -9.98
CA HIS A 181 -4.89 -10.40 -10.54
C HIS A 181 -5.76 -9.66 -9.54
N THR A 182 -5.53 -8.36 -9.37
CA THR A 182 -6.32 -7.51 -8.48
C THR A 182 -7.07 -6.47 -9.28
N LEU A 183 -8.39 -6.59 -9.32
CA LEU A 183 -9.27 -5.54 -9.82
C LEU A 183 -9.37 -4.45 -8.75
N LYS A 184 -9.20 -3.20 -9.17
CA LYS A 184 -9.37 -2.04 -8.31
C LYS A 184 -10.69 -1.34 -8.64
N LEU A 185 -11.51 -1.11 -7.62
CA LEU A 185 -12.87 -0.62 -7.77
C LEU A 185 -13.12 0.63 -6.93
N PHE A 186 -13.82 1.59 -7.53
CA PHE A 186 -14.28 2.80 -6.85
C PHE A 186 -15.79 2.99 -7.07
N GLY A 187 -16.50 3.46 -6.04
CA GLY A 187 -17.95 3.67 -6.07
C GLY A 187 -18.81 2.51 -5.53
N ILE A 188 -18.19 1.43 -5.04
CA ILE A 188 -18.88 0.32 -4.35
C ILE A 188 -18.32 0.11 -2.95
N GLY A 189 -19.19 -0.17 -1.99
CA GLY A 189 -18.81 -0.53 -0.62
C GLY A 189 -18.56 -2.03 -0.45
N GLU A 190 -17.72 -2.40 0.52
CA GLU A 190 -17.33 -3.80 0.78
C GLU A 190 -18.52 -4.74 0.94
N SER A 191 -19.49 -4.38 1.77
CA SER A 191 -20.67 -5.22 2.00
C SER A 191 -21.51 -5.43 0.74
N ALA A 192 -21.56 -4.44 -0.16
CA ALA A 192 -22.28 -4.56 -1.43
C ALA A 192 -21.51 -5.44 -2.43
N MET A 193 -20.19 -5.34 -2.45
CA MET A 193 -19.33 -6.22 -3.25
C MET A 193 -19.44 -7.67 -2.76
N GLU A 194 -19.34 -7.88 -1.45
CA GLU A 194 -19.41 -9.20 -0.83
C GLU A 194 -20.78 -9.86 -1.06
N ALA A 195 -21.87 -9.13 -0.90
CA ALA A 195 -23.22 -9.65 -1.16
C ALA A 195 -23.40 -10.11 -2.61
N GLN A 196 -22.72 -9.49 -3.58
CA GLN A 196 -22.74 -9.92 -4.98
C GLN A 196 -21.88 -11.16 -5.24
N LEU A 197 -20.80 -11.37 -4.48
CA LEU A 197 -19.81 -12.42 -4.74
C LEU A 197 -19.90 -13.63 -3.80
N ARG A 198 -20.71 -13.54 -2.73
CA ARG A 198 -20.77 -14.54 -1.64
C ARG A 198 -20.93 -15.98 -2.14
N ASP A 199 -21.88 -16.23 -3.02
CA ASP A 199 -22.16 -17.60 -3.48
C ASP A 199 -20.99 -18.17 -4.30
N GLU A 200 -20.39 -17.37 -5.16
CA GLU A 200 -19.20 -17.75 -5.93
C GLU A 200 -17.98 -17.98 -5.04
N MET A 201 -17.74 -17.08 -4.07
CA MET A 201 -16.66 -17.23 -3.10
C MET A 201 -16.77 -18.54 -2.31
N ASN A 202 -17.99 -18.98 -1.99
CA ASN A 202 -18.23 -20.24 -1.27
C ASN A 202 -18.15 -21.47 -2.18
N ALA A 203 -18.49 -21.34 -3.47
CA ALA A 203 -18.52 -22.46 -4.41
C ALA A 203 -17.15 -22.71 -5.09
N MET A 204 -16.35 -21.67 -5.29
CA MET A 204 -15.09 -21.75 -6.02
C MET A 204 -13.92 -22.18 -5.13
N SER A 205 -13.10 -23.09 -5.63
CA SER A 205 -11.86 -23.53 -4.96
C SER A 205 -10.60 -23.10 -5.71
N ASN A 206 -10.66 -22.95 -7.03
CA ASN A 206 -9.55 -22.47 -7.88
C ASN A 206 -10.09 -21.97 -9.24
N PRO A 207 -10.00 -20.67 -9.57
CA PRO A 207 -9.44 -19.60 -8.75
C PRO A 207 -10.28 -19.28 -7.51
N THR A 208 -9.69 -18.59 -6.53
CA THR A 208 -10.38 -18.04 -5.37
C THR A 208 -10.60 -16.54 -5.53
N LEU A 209 -11.65 -16.02 -4.88
CA LEU A 209 -12.02 -14.61 -4.86
C LEU A 209 -11.89 -14.06 -3.44
N ALA A 210 -11.23 -12.92 -3.30
CA ALA A 210 -11.06 -12.24 -2.01
C ALA A 210 -11.31 -10.73 -2.14
N PRO A 211 -12.42 -10.21 -1.59
CA PRO A 211 -12.66 -8.77 -1.50
C PRO A 211 -11.84 -8.16 -0.36
N TYR A 212 -11.34 -6.94 -0.57
CA TYR A 212 -10.64 -6.15 0.43
C TYR A 212 -11.18 -4.72 0.44
N ALA A 213 -11.57 -4.22 1.61
CA ALA A 213 -11.87 -2.82 1.80
C ALA A 213 -10.60 -1.99 2.02
N LYS A 214 -10.55 -0.83 1.37
CA LYS A 214 -9.62 0.25 1.68
C LYS A 214 -10.40 1.52 1.98
N GLU A 215 -9.70 2.54 2.46
CA GLU A 215 -10.34 3.82 2.75
C GLU A 215 -10.75 4.54 1.45
N GLY A 216 -12.01 4.35 1.05
CA GLY A 216 -12.59 5.00 -0.13
C GLY A 216 -12.58 4.18 -1.41
N GLU A 217 -12.01 2.97 -1.42
CA GLU A 217 -12.00 2.07 -2.57
C GLU A 217 -12.13 0.60 -2.11
N CYS A 218 -12.44 -0.30 -3.04
CA CYS A 218 -12.45 -1.74 -2.80
C CYS A 218 -11.55 -2.44 -3.81
N GLU A 219 -10.95 -3.55 -3.40
CA GLU A 219 -10.15 -4.40 -4.27
C GLU A 219 -10.75 -5.80 -4.32
N LEU A 220 -10.72 -6.42 -5.49
CA LEU A 220 -11.10 -7.81 -5.64
C LEU A 220 -9.92 -8.58 -6.22
N ARG A 221 -9.35 -9.47 -5.42
CA ARG A 221 -8.25 -10.33 -5.84
C ARG A 221 -8.80 -11.66 -6.33
N VAL A 222 -8.38 -12.05 -7.54
CA VAL A 222 -8.58 -13.37 -8.12
C VAL A 222 -7.26 -14.11 -8.04
N THR A 223 -7.22 -15.29 -7.42
CA THR A 223 -5.97 -16.06 -7.22
C THR A 223 -6.13 -17.47 -7.75
N ALA A 224 -5.20 -17.94 -8.57
CA ALA A 224 -5.18 -19.31 -9.08
C ALA A 224 -3.89 -20.00 -8.67
N LYS A 225 -3.99 -21.31 -8.43
CA LYS A 225 -2.84 -22.20 -8.26
C LYS A 225 -2.81 -23.21 -9.40
N ALA A 226 -1.65 -23.38 -10.04
CA ALA A 226 -1.45 -24.38 -11.08
C ALA A 226 0.01 -24.86 -11.13
N PRO A 227 0.32 -26.00 -11.76
CA PRO A 227 1.70 -26.46 -11.97
C PRO A 227 2.61 -25.44 -12.66
N THR A 228 2.07 -24.65 -13.59
CA THR A 228 2.81 -23.66 -14.38
C THR A 228 2.16 -22.28 -14.33
N GLN A 229 2.95 -21.23 -14.60
CA GLN A 229 2.44 -19.86 -14.69
C GLN A 229 1.38 -19.73 -15.81
N GLU A 230 1.58 -20.40 -16.94
CA GLU A 230 0.66 -20.36 -18.08
C GLU A 230 -0.70 -20.95 -17.73
N GLU A 231 -0.73 -22.10 -17.07
CA GLU A 231 -1.97 -22.72 -16.58
C GLU A 231 -2.68 -21.85 -15.52
N ALA A 232 -1.92 -21.21 -14.62
CA ALA A 232 -2.50 -20.31 -13.63
C ALA A 232 -3.17 -19.10 -14.31
N GLN A 233 -2.53 -18.54 -15.33
CA GLN A 233 -3.10 -17.44 -16.13
C GLN A 233 -4.36 -17.86 -16.89
N ALA A 234 -4.37 -19.06 -17.48
CA ALA A 234 -5.54 -19.61 -18.17
C ALA A 234 -6.77 -19.76 -17.24
N LEU A 235 -6.55 -20.02 -15.95
CA LEU A 235 -7.63 -20.04 -14.94
C LEU A 235 -8.09 -18.65 -14.52
N LEU A 236 -7.18 -17.67 -14.45
CA LEU A 236 -7.47 -16.31 -13.98
C LEU A 236 -8.21 -15.47 -15.02
N LEU A 237 -7.70 -15.43 -16.26
CA LEU A 237 -8.13 -14.45 -17.26
C LEU A 237 -9.63 -14.48 -17.56
N PRO A 238 -10.29 -15.64 -17.74
CA PRO A 238 -11.74 -15.67 -17.97
C PRO A 238 -12.53 -15.05 -16.82
N LYS A 239 -12.14 -15.34 -15.57
CA LYS A 239 -12.81 -14.80 -14.38
C LYS A 239 -12.53 -13.31 -14.20
N VAL A 240 -11.32 -12.84 -14.49
CA VAL A 240 -11.00 -11.40 -14.47
C VAL A 240 -11.84 -10.64 -15.48
N GLU A 241 -11.97 -11.12 -16.72
CA GLU A 241 -12.79 -10.46 -17.75
C GLU A 241 -14.28 -10.49 -17.41
N GLU A 242 -14.80 -11.58 -16.87
CA GLU A 242 -16.16 -11.66 -16.36
C GLU A 242 -16.41 -10.61 -15.26
N LEU A 243 -15.52 -10.51 -14.27
CA LEU A 243 -15.66 -9.56 -13.17
C LEU A 243 -15.53 -8.11 -13.64
N LYS A 244 -14.64 -7.83 -14.62
CA LYS A 244 -14.57 -6.52 -15.27
C LYS A 244 -15.88 -6.16 -15.96
N ALA A 245 -16.48 -7.09 -16.69
CA ALA A 245 -17.77 -6.87 -17.35
C ALA A 245 -18.90 -6.65 -16.32
N ARG A 246 -18.90 -7.43 -15.23
CA ARG A 246 -19.90 -7.35 -14.16
C ARG A 246 -19.88 -6.03 -13.41
N PHE A 247 -18.69 -5.56 -13.01
CA PHE A 247 -18.54 -4.33 -12.24
C PHE A 247 -18.40 -3.08 -13.12
N GLY A 248 -18.10 -3.24 -14.40
CA GLY A 248 -18.16 -2.20 -15.43
C GLY A 248 -17.37 -0.94 -15.04
N ALA A 249 -18.05 0.21 -15.06
CA ALA A 249 -17.46 1.52 -14.82
C ALA A 249 -16.84 1.71 -13.42
N LEU A 250 -17.18 0.84 -12.46
CA LEU A 250 -16.60 0.84 -11.12
C LEU A 250 -15.15 0.38 -11.13
N VAL A 251 -14.75 -0.47 -12.08
CA VAL A 251 -13.36 -0.94 -12.21
C VAL A 251 -12.52 0.16 -12.82
N TYR A 252 -11.55 0.67 -12.06
CA TYR A 252 -10.62 1.67 -12.57
C TYR A 252 -9.33 1.09 -13.14
N GLY A 253 -9.01 -0.17 -12.82
CA GLY A 253 -7.87 -0.87 -13.39
C GLY A 253 -7.68 -2.28 -12.85
N VAL A 254 -6.76 -3.01 -13.48
CA VAL A 254 -6.30 -4.33 -13.05
C VAL A 254 -4.80 -4.26 -12.86
N ASP A 255 -4.32 -4.69 -11.69
CA ASP A 255 -2.90 -4.65 -11.28
C ASP A 255 -2.25 -3.27 -11.40
N VAL A 256 -3.07 -2.22 -11.34
CA VAL A 256 -2.60 -0.85 -11.24
C VAL A 256 -2.32 -0.51 -9.77
N PRO A 257 -1.29 0.30 -9.48
CA PRO A 257 -0.92 0.62 -8.11
C PRO A 257 -1.95 1.49 -7.41
N SER A 258 -2.60 2.41 -8.14
CA SER A 258 -3.58 3.34 -7.58
C SER A 258 -4.42 4.07 -8.65
N LEU A 259 -5.44 4.81 -8.21
CA LEU A 259 -6.28 5.64 -9.07
C LEU A 259 -5.52 6.81 -9.70
N GLU A 260 -4.58 7.43 -8.97
CA GLU A 260 -3.71 8.50 -9.46
C GLU A 260 -2.83 8.04 -10.60
N TYR A 261 -2.27 6.83 -10.49
CA TYR A 261 -1.49 6.24 -11.56
C TYR A 261 -2.32 6.14 -12.85
N VAL A 262 -3.56 5.67 -12.75
CA VAL A 262 -4.46 5.57 -13.91
C VAL A 262 -4.75 6.95 -14.52
N VAL A 263 -4.99 7.97 -13.70
CA VAL A 263 -5.19 9.35 -14.18
C VAL A 263 -3.93 9.87 -14.88
N LEU A 264 -2.76 9.73 -14.27
CA LEU A 264 -1.49 10.23 -14.81
C LEU A 264 -1.09 9.53 -16.11
N GLU A 265 -1.23 8.20 -16.19
CA GLU A 265 -0.97 7.46 -17.42
C GLU A 265 -1.98 7.81 -18.52
N GLY A 266 -3.26 7.99 -18.17
CA GLY A 266 -4.28 8.44 -19.12
C GLY A 266 -3.99 9.84 -19.69
N LEU A 267 -3.50 10.77 -18.85
CA LEU A 267 -3.05 12.09 -19.29
C LEU A 267 -1.83 12.00 -20.22
N LYS A 268 -0.81 11.22 -19.84
CA LYS A 268 0.41 11.02 -20.65
C LYS A 268 0.07 10.45 -22.03
N ALA A 269 -0.78 9.41 -22.07
CA ALA A 269 -1.20 8.77 -23.31
C ALA A 269 -1.92 9.72 -24.28
N ARG A 270 -2.57 10.78 -23.74
CA ARG A 270 -3.28 11.79 -24.53
C ARG A 270 -2.50 13.09 -24.73
N GLY A 271 -1.29 13.21 -24.17
CA GLY A 271 -0.52 14.45 -24.18
C GLY A 271 -1.21 15.60 -23.45
N LEU A 272 -2.02 15.31 -22.43
CA LEU A 272 -2.78 16.29 -21.65
C LEU A 272 -2.11 16.58 -20.32
N THR A 273 -2.43 17.73 -19.74
CA THR A 273 -1.91 18.20 -18.47
C THR A 273 -3.00 18.49 -17.46
N LEU A 274 -2.68 18.36 -16.17
CA LEU A 274 -3.62 18.46 -15.05
C LEU A 274 -3.13 19.46 -13.99
N GLY A 275 -4.05 20.23 -13.42
CA GLY A 275 -3.84 21.04 -12.22
C GLY A 275 -4.93 20.82 -11.16
N THR A 276 -4.74 21.35 -9.95
CA THR A 276 -5.75 21.25 -8.87
C THR A 276 -6.04 22.59 -8.17
N ALA A 277 -7.28 22.77 -7.69
CA ALA A 277 -7.68 23.78 -6.71
C ALA A 277 -8.30 23.10 -5.48
N GLU A 278 -7.70 23.28 -4.31
CA GLU A 278 -8.04 22.50 -3.12
C GLU A 278 -8.39 23.40 -1.94
N SER A 279 -9.62 23.27 -1.44
CA SER A 279 -10.04 23.86 -0.16
C SER A 279 -10.09 22.78 0.92
N CYS A 280 -11.15 21.98 0.98
CA CYS A 280 -11.36 21.02 2.07
C CYS A 280 -10.31 19.90 2.12
N THR A 281 -9.76 19.50 0.98
CA THR A 281 -8.70 18.47 0.89
C THR A 281 -7.33 19.01 1.27
N GLY A 282 -7.09 20.32 1.25
CA GLY A 282 -5.87 20.96 1.74
C GLY A 282 -4.58 20.48 1.08
N GLY A 283 -4.58 20.25 -0.24
CA GLY A 283 -3.41 19.79 -0.99
C GLY A 283 -3.27 18.26 -1.09
N LEU A 284 -4.24 17.50 -0.57
CA LEU A 284 -4.20 16.03 -0.59
C LEU A 284 -4.28 15.46 -2.01
N ILE A 285 -5.03 16.07 -2.93
CA ILE A 285 -5.13 15.60 -4.33
C ILE A 285 -3.76 15.79 -5.01
N ALA A 286 -3.18 16.99 -4.91
CA ALA A 286 -1.85 17.28 -5.43
C ALA A 286 -0.79 16.34 -4.84
N LYS A 287 -0.77 16.16 -3.51
CA LYS A 287 0.14 15.24 -2.82
C LYS A 287 0.06 13.82 -3.39
N ARG A 288 -1.15 13.27 -3.51
CA ARG A 288 -1.40 11.92 -4.02
C ARG A 288 -0.91 11.77 -5.47
N LEU A 289 -1.16 12.75 -6.33
CA LEU A 289 -0.63 12.77 -7.70
C LEU A 289 0.90 12.79 -7.70
N THR A 290 1.52 13.60 -6.83
CA THR A 290 2.99 13.72 -6.77
C THR A 290 3.71 12.54 -6.12
N ASP A 291 3.01 11.69 -5.36
CA ASP A 291 3.57 10.43 -4.84
C ASP A 291 3.88 9.44 -5.97
N VAL A 292 3.21 9.57 -7.12
CA VAL A 292 3.46 8.72 -8.31
C VAL A 292 4.65 9.26 -9.09
N SER A 293 5.63 8.38 -9.33
CA SER A 293 6.82 8.70 -10.11
C SER A 293 6.48 9.16 -11.54
N GLY A 294 7.17 10.20 -12.01
CA GLY A 294 6.95 10.78 -13.33
C GLY A 294 5.69 11.65 -13.45
N SER A 295 5.02 11.96 -12.33
CA SER A 295 3.87 12.89 -12.30
C SER A 295 4.17 14.27 -12.88
N SER A 296 5.38 14.78 -12.73
CA SER A 296 5.83 16.08 -13.27
C SER A 296 5.72 16.22 -14.80
N GLN A 297 5.57 15.11 -15.53
CA GLN A 297 5.38 15.15 -16.98
C GLN A 297 4.01 15.74 -17.38
N VAL A 298 3.00 15.59 -16.53
CA VAL A 298 1.61 15.97 -16.83
C VAL A 298 0.95 16.81 -15.74
N PHE A 299 1.38 16.69 -14.48
CA PHE A 299 0.85 17.49 -13.38
C PHE A 299 1.55 18.84 -13.29
N ARG A 300 0.82 19.94 -13.51
CA ARG A 300 1.36 21.31 -13.54
C ARG A 300 1.50 21.94 -12.15
N GLY A 301 0.75 21.46 -11.17
CA GLY A 301 0.75 21.99 -9.81
C GLY A 301 -0.67 22.14 -9.25
N GLY A 302 -0.77 22.79 -8.10
CA GLY A 302 -2.04 23.00 -7.44
C GLY A 302 -2.08 24.29 -6.63
N VAL A 303 -3.28 24.83 -6.45
CA VAL A 303 -3.55 25.98 -5.60
C VAL A 303 -4.35 25.51 -4.40
N VAL A 304 -3.79 25.65 -3.20
CA VAL A 304 -4.54 25.42 -1.96
C VAL A 304 -5.30 26.70 -1.61
N SER A 305 -6.50 26.86 -2.18
CA SER A 305 -7.37 28.02 -1.97
C SER A 305 -8.21 27.90 -0.70
N TYR A 306 -7.53 27.79 0.44
CA TYR A 306 -8.16 27.48 1.72
C TYR A 306 -9.12 28.58 2.23
N THR A 307 -8.86 29.84 1.89
CA THR A 307 -9.71 30.99 2.25
C THR A 307 -10.42 31.59 1.03
N ASN A 308 -11.44 32.42 1.26
CA ASN A 308 -12.19 33.09 0.19
C ASN A 308 -11.31 34.09 -0.58
N GLU A 309 -10.38 34.74 0.10
CA GLU A 309 -9.43 35.68 -0.50
C GLU A 309 -8.51 34.97 -1.51
N VAL A 310 -8.06 33.75 -1.20
CA VAL A 310 -7.25 32.96 -2.14
C VAL A 310 -8.11 32.47 -3.31
N LYS A 311 -9.36 32.03 -3.06
CA LYS A 311 -10.30 31.67 -4.13
C LYS A 311 -10.50 32.85 -5.09
N HIS A 312 -10.70 34.05 -4.57
CA HIS A 312 -10.90 35.25 -5.39
C HIS A 312 -9.60 35.70 -6.07
N GLY A 313 -8.53 35.92 -5.31
CA GLY A 313 -7.31 36.56 -5.79
C GLY A 313 -6.43 35.68 -6.67
N VAL A 314 -6.38 34.36 -6.41
CA VAL A 314 -5.52 33.44 -7.18
C VAL A 314 -6.30 32.70 -8.26
N LEU A 315 -7.51 32.21 -7.93
CA LEU A 315 -8.32 31.43 -8.87
C LEU A 315 -9.32 32.30 -9.65
N GLY A 316 -9.44 33.60 -9.33
CA GLY A 316 -10.40 34.48 -10.03
C GLY A 316 -11.86 34.14 -9.76
N VAL A 317 -12.17 33.41 -8.67
CA VAL A 317 -13.57 33.12 -8.30
C VAL A 317 -14.30 34.44 -8.06
N PRO A 318 -15.42 34.73 -8.75
CA PRO A 318 -16.13 36.00 -8.56
C PRO A 318 -16.60 36.18 -7.11
N GLN A 319 -16.31 37.35 -6.53
CA GLN A 319 -16.70 37.67 -5.15
C GLN A 319 -18.22 37.53 -4.95
N ALA A 320 -19.01 37.91 -5.94
CA ALA A 320 -20.47 37.77 -5.91
C ALA A 320 -20.94 36.31 -5.69
N LEU A 321 -20.22 35.31 -6.22
CA LEU A 321 -20.56 33.90 -5.97
C LEU A 321 -20.25 33.49 -4.53
N LEU A 322 -19.12 33.95 -3.98
CA LEU A 322 -18.73 33.68 -2.60
C LEU A 322 -19.72 34.34 -1.62
N ASP A 323 -20.15 35.56 -1.90
CA ASP A 323 -21.12 36.29 -1.08
C ASP A 323 -22.51 35.66 -1.14
N GLN A 324 -22.98 35.29 -2.33
CA GLN A 324 -24.31 34.74 -2.53
C GLN A 324 -24.43 33.29 -2.05
N TYR A 325 -23.53 32.41 -2.50
CA TYR A 325 -23.65 30.97 -2.30
C TYR A 325 -22.75 30.42 -1.20
N GLY A 326 -21.71 31.15 -0.79
CA GLY A 326 -20.68 30.65 0.11
C GLY A 326 -19.69 29.71 -0.59
N ALA A 327 -18.57 29.44 0.08
CA ALA A 327 -17.47 28.64 -0.45
C ALA A 327 -17.84 27.18 -0.75
N VAL A 328 -18.83 26.64 -0.03
CA VAL A 328 -19.31 25.26 -0.15
C VAL A 328 -20.55 25.23 -1.03
N SER A 329 -20.34 25.35 -2.34
CA SER A 329 -21.43 25.39 -3.32
C SER A 329 -20.96 24.94 -4.71
N GLU A 330 -21.91 24.50 -5.52
CA GLU A 330 -21.65 24.10 -6.91
C GLU A 330 -21.02 25.24 -7.76
N PRO A 331 -21.55 26.48 -7.75
CA PRO A 331 -20.99 27.56 -8.55
C PRO A 331 -19.54 27.90 -8.18
N VAL A 332 -19.20 27.81 -6.88
CA VAL A 332 -17.83 28.05 -6.42
C VAL A 332 -16.90 26.89 -6.80
N ALA A 333 -17.33 25.64 -6.68
CA ALA A 333 -16.54 24.50 -7.14
C ALA A 333 -16.23 24.58 -8.65
N ARG A 334 -17.21 24.97 -9.46
CA ARG A 334 -17.06 25.23 -10.90
C ARG A 334 -16.01 26.30 -11.17
N ALA A 335 -16.19 27.48 -10.57
CA ALA A 335 -15.28 28.62 -10.74
C ALA A 335 -13.85 28.30 -10.25
N MET A 336 -13.71 27.51 -9.18
CA MET A 336 -12.41 27.06 -8.70
C MET A 336 -11.68 26.17 -9.72
N ALA A 337 -12.39 25.23 -10.37
CA ALA A 337 -11.78 24.36 -11.38
C ALA A 337 -11.37 25.16 -12.63
N GLU A 338 -12.25 26.03 -13.12
CA GLU A 338 -11.98 26.90 -14.27
C GLU A 338 -10.81 27.86 -13.99
N GLY A 339 -10.81 28.45 -12.80
CA GLY A 339 -9.73 29.30 -12.30
C GLY A 339 -8.39 28.58 -12.21
N ALA A 340 -8.36 27.36 -11.68
CA ALA A 340 -7.14 26.56 -11.62
C ALA A 340 -6.61 26.20 -13.00
N ARG A 341 -7.51 25.84 -13.93
CA ARG A 341 -7.15 25.54 -15.32
C ARG A 341 -6.44 26.72 -15.98
N GLN A 342 -6.98 27.93 -15.79
CA GLN A 342 -6.39 29.17 -16.30
C GLN A 342 -5.08 29.54 -15.60
N ALA A 343 -5.08 29.58 -14.26
CA ALA A 343 -3.93 30.01 -13.48
C ALA A 343 -2.69 29.11 -13.64
N LEU A 344 -2.90 27.80 -13.86
CA LEU A 344 -1.83 26.81 -14.02
C LEU A 344 -1.49 26.52 -15.49
N GLY A 345 -2.28 27.04 -16.44
CA GLY A 345 -2.09 26.78 -17.88
C GLY A 345 -2.14 25.29 -18.22
N CYS A 346 -3.08 24.55 -17.62
CA CYS A 346 -3.24 23.11 -17.84
C CYS A 346 -4.49 22.80 -18.69
N ASP A 347 -4.52 21.60 -19.29
CA ASP A 347 -5.63 21.19 -20.15
C ASP A 347 -6.88 20.83 -19.33
N LEU A 348 -6.67 20.22 -18.16
CA LEU A 348 -7.70 19.87 -17.19
C LEU A 348 -7.38 20.45 -15.82
N ALA A 349 -8.39 20.75 -15.03
CA ALA A 349 -8.20 21.04 -13.61
C ALA A 349 -9.29 20.43 -12.74
N LEU A 350 -8.88 19.86 -11.61
CA LEU A 350 -9.78 19.39 -10.58
C LEU A 350 -9.97 20.45 -9.50
N ALA A 351 -11.17 20.56 -8.93
CA ALA A 351 -11.39 21.37 -7.73
C ALA A 351 -12.11 20.61 -6.63
N SER A 352 -11.89 21.02 -5.38
CA SER A 352 -12.64 20.50 -4.23
C SER A 352 -12.94 21.60 -3.19
N THR A 353 -14.19 21.64 -2.74
CA THR A 353 -14.67 22.48 -1.64
C THR A 353 -15.71 21.74 -0.80
N GLY A 354 -15.84 22.09 0.47
CA GLY A 354 -16.80 21.42 1.37
C GLY A 354 -16.47 21.50 2.85
N VAL A 355 -17.33 20.88 3.66
CA VAL A 355 -17.26 20.89 5.13
C VAL A 355 -16.70 19.55 5.64
N ALA A 356 -15.42 19.53 6.01
CA ALA A 356 -14.76 18.33 6.53
C ALA A 356 -14.96 18.11 8.04
N GLY A 357 -15.59 19.05 8.75
CA GLY A 357 -15.83 18.96 10.19
C GLY A 357 -14.60 19.21 11.08
N PRO A 358 -14.75 19.05 12.41
CA PRO A 358 -15.92 18.46 13.08
C PRO A 358 -17.15 19.38 13.16
N ASP A 359 -16.95 20.69 13.00
CA ASP A 359 -18.02 21.68 13.06
C ASP A 359 -18.62 21.97 11.68
N ARG A 360 -19.86 22.48 11.69
CA ARG A 360 -20.48 23.09 10.49
C ARG A 360 -19.69 24.35 10.09
N ASP A 361 -19.86 24.79 8.85
CA ASP A 361 -19.31 26.08 8.44
C ASP A 361 -20.17 27.26 8.95
N ASP A 362 -19.71 28.48 8.67
CA ASP A 362 -20.37 29.74 9.03
C ASP A 362 -21.78 29.89 8.41
N ARG A 363 -22.06 29.12 7.36
CA ARG A 363 -23.36 29.09 6.66
C ARG A 363 -24.26 27.94 7.12
N GLY A 364 -23.79 27.11 8.06
CA GLY A 364 -24.56 26.01 8.65
C GLY A 364 -24.61 24.75 7.78
N ASN A 365 -23.77 24.63 6.75
CA ASN A 365 -23.69 23.43 5.91
C ASN A 365 -23.30 22.20 6.75
N GLU A 366 -23.87 21.05 6.40
CA GLU A 366 -23.61 19.80 7.12
C GLU A 366 -22.20 19.29 6.87
N VAL A 367 -21.56 18.76 7.92
CA VAL A 367 -20.32 18.01 7.78
C VAL A 367 -20.52 16.85 6.80
N GLY A 368 -19.62 16.73 5.83
CA GLY A 368 -19.73 15.76 4.74
C GLY A 368 -20.38 16.32 3.47
N THR A 369 -20.88 17.56 3.49
CA THR A 369 -21.28 18.29 2.26
C THR A 369 -20.03 18.72 1.50
N MET A 370 -19.81 18.16 0.32
CA MET A 370 -18.66 18.47 -0.52
C MET A 370 -19.09 18.64 -1.98
N PHE A 371 -18.22 19.31 -2.73
CA PHE A 371 -18.32 19.43 -4.17
C PHE A 371 -16.93 19.15 -4.74
N VAL A 372 -16.89 18.30 -5.76
CA VAL A 372 -15.71 18.12 -6.61
C VAL A 372 -16.05 18.54 -8.03
N ALA A 373 -15.10 19.11 -8.74
CA ALA A 373 -15.32 19.57 -10.11
C ALA A 373 -14.14 19.20 -11.01
N ILE A 374 -14.42 19.08 -12.30
CA ILE A 374 -13.43 18.96 -13.36
C ILE A 374 -13.73 20.00 -14.45
N ALA A 375 -12.79 20.89 -14.70
CA ALA A 375 -12.80 21.78 -15.86
C ALA A 375 -11.95 21.15 -16.96
N ALA A 376 -12.54 20.90 -18.12
CA ALA A 376 -11.94 20.22 -19.26
C ALA A 376 -12.22 20.98 -20.57
N PRO A 377 -11.61 20.60 -21.71
CA PRO A 377 -11.83 21.28 -22.99
C PRO A 377 -13.29 21.31 -23.47
N ASP A 378 -14.09 20.32 -23.10
CA ASP A 378 -15.49 20.15 -23.47
C ASP A 378 -16.48 20.78 -22.47
N GLY A 379 -16.00 21.32 -21.35
CA GLY A 379 -16.81 22.00 -20.36
C GLY A 379 -16.35 21.74 -18.93
N THR A 380 -17.13 22.26 -17.97
CA THR A 380 -16.90 22.03 -16.54
C THR A 380 -18.02 21.19 -15.97
N HIS A 381 -17.68 20.14 -15.24
CA HIS A 381 -18.62 19.28 -14.54
C HIS A 381 -18.40 19.38 -13.04
N VAL A 382 -19.49 19.44 -12.27
CA VAL A 382 -19.45 19.47 -10.81
C VAL A 382 -20.28 18.33 -10.27
N ARG A 383 -19.74 17.62 -9.28
CA ARG A 383 -20.43 16.54 -8.58
C ARG A 383 -20.63 16.93 -7.11
N PRO A 384 -21.88 17.10 -6.64
CA PRO A 384 -22.16 17.20 -5.22
C PRO A 384 -21.93 15.84 -4.53
N LEU A 385 -21.40 15.86 -3.33
CA LEU A 385 -21.15 14.67 -2.52
C LEU A 385 -21.77 14.84 -1.13
N HIS A 386 -22.41 13.77 -0.66
CA HIS A 386 -22.94 13.66 0.69
C HIS A 386 -22.25 12.49 1.40
N LEU A 387 -21.10 12.76 1.99
CA LEU A 387 -20.20 11.74 2.56
C LEU A 387 -20.57 11.33 4.01
N GLY A 388 -21.68 11.86 4.52
CA GLY A 388 -22.28 11.48 5.80
C GLY A 388 -21.67 12.17 7.03
N GLY A 389 -22.38 12.04 8.15
CA GLY A 389 -22.09 12.77 9.39
C GLY A 389 -21.26 12.04 10.45
N ARG A 390 -20.66 10.87 10.17
CA ARG A 390 -19.66 10.25 11.07
C ARG A 390 -18.34 11.02 10.88
N PRO A 391 -18.06 12.07 11.65
CA PRO A 391 -17.23 13.17 11.21
C PRO A 391 -15.75 12.89 11.51
N VAL A 392 -15.18 11.96 10.76
CA VAL A 392 -13.72 11.77 10.76
C VAL A 392 -13.16 12.63 9.64
N ARG A 393 -12.67 13.82 10.01
CA ARG A 393 -12.14 14.83 9.08
C ARG A 393 -11.16 14.25 8.05
N GLY A 394 -10.26 13.36 8.49
CA GLY A 394 -9.32 12.66 7.60
C GLY A 394 -10.04 11.87 6.51
N ARG A 395 -10.99 11.03 6.89
CA ARG A 395 -11.79 10.20 5.97
C ARG A 395 -12.54 11.03 4.93
N LEU A 396 -13.20 12.10 5.36
CA LEU A 396 -13.96 12.96 4.46
C LEU A 396 -13.06 13.62 3.41
N ARG A 397 -11.85 14.05 3.80
CA ARG A 397 -10.84 14.58 2.87
C ARG A 397 -10.35 13.51 1.89
N THR A 398 -10.06 12.31 2.39
CA THR A 398 -9.62 11.18 1.56
C THR A 398 -10.67 10.78 0.54
N GLN A 399 -11.94 10.66 0.95
CA GLN A 399 -13.04 10.34 0.04
C GLN A 399 -13.26 11.45 -1.00
N THR A 400 -13.24 12.72 -0.59
CA THR A 400 -13.35 13.85 -1.53
C THR A 400 -12.24 13.81 -2.58
N ALA A 401 -11.00 13.54 -2.18
CA ALA A 401 -9.89 13.40 -3.11
C ALA A 401 -10.07 12.22 -4.09
N HIS A 402 -10.59 11.07 -3.63
CA HIS A 402 -10.91 9.95 -4.52
C HIS A 402 -11.97 10.32 -5.55
N HIS A 403 -13.06 10.99 -5.15
CA HIS A 403 -14.11 11.42 -6.09
C HIS A 403 -13.58 12.41 -7.14
N ALA A 404 -12.68 13.31 -6.76
CA ALA A 404 -12.05 14.22 -7.73
C ALA A 404 -11.17 13.46 -8.75
N LEU A 405 -10.37 12.50 -8.29
CA LEU A 405 -9.55 11.66 -9.16
C LEU A 405 -10.40 10.75 -10.05
N ASP A 406 -11.51 10.21 -9.54
CA ASP A 406 -12.46 9.41 -10.31
C ASP A 406 -13.16 10.22 -11.39
N LEU A 407 -13.48 11.50 -11.15
CA LEU A 407 -13.96 12.39 -12.21
C LEU A 407 -12.95 12.53 -13.35
N ALA A 408 -11.66 12.72 -13.03
CA ALA A 408 -10.61 12.78 -14.05
C ALA A 408 -10.50 11.44 -14.81
N ARG A 409 -10.49 10.31 -14.09
CA ARG A 409 -10.48 8.98 -14.71
C ARG A 409 -11.66 8.78 -15.65
N ARG A 410 -12.89 9.09 -15.20
CA ARG A 410 -14.11 8.91 -16.00
C ARG A 410 -14.07 9.76 -17.27
N TRP A 411 -13.65 11.02 -17.16
CA TRP A 411 -13.47 11.89 -18.32
C TRP A 411 -12.44 11.32 -19.30
N LEU A 412 -11.28 10.87 -18.80
CA LEU A 412 -10.23 10.24 -19.60
C LEU A 412 -10.69 8.93 -20.23
N SER A 413 -11.66 8.22 -19.66
CA SER A 413 -12.18 6.96 -20.19
C SER A 413 -13.48 7.12 -21.00
N GLY A 414 -14.00 8.34 -21.16
CA GLY A 414 -15.29 8.57 -21.82
C GLY A 414 -16.49 7.95 -21.07
N LEU A 415 -16.35 7.74 -19.76
CA LEU A 415 -17.41 7.23 -18.90
C LEU A 415 -18.33 8.37 -18.44
N PRO A 416 -19.60 8.07 -18.08
CA PRO A 416 -20.48 9.04 -17.47
C PRO A 416 -19.85 9.73 -16.25
N LEU A 417 -19.94 11.06 -16.20
CA LEU A 417 -19.44 11.89 -15.10
C LEU A 417 -20.47 12.04 -13.97
N GLU A 418 -21.67 11.53 -14.18
CA GLU A 418 -22.74 11.35 -13.20
C GLU A 418 -22.88 9.84 -12.93
N ASP A 419 -23.41 9.49 -11.75
CA ASP A 419 -23.63 8.09 -11.35
C ASP A 419 -25.01 7.58 -11.78
#